data_AF-A0A3D1RB17-F1
#
_entry.id   AF-A0A3D1RB17-F1
#
_cell.length_a   1.000
_cell.length_b   1.000
_cell.length_c   1.000
_cell.angle_alpha   90.00
_cell.angle_beta   90.00
_cell.angle_gamma   90.00
#
_symmetry.space_group_name_H-M   'P 1'
#
loop_
_entity.id
_entity.type
_entity.pdbx_description
1 polymer ?
#
loop_
_entity_poly.entity_id
_entity_poly.type
_entity_poly.pdbx_seq_one_letter_code
_entity_poly.pdbx_strand_id
1 'polypeptide(L)'
;MALVAPDLRPRGPVELYDAAIHLCLRGRTALPALSLAGAVLPALSGQWLVYLALHGKPFGLAAAVFAAGLMLRSVFVGAASLAGQAALEGAPIGPYEALRKAFRRAPSLMSAGGMLFLIGWLVTPVTLWLGLALWAPLHGAHALVARGEAGPFSMGRACRARLGREPNFLVRVLHLFAIVVVLVNLHTGIAAGLHLGRTLFGLDTAFLERFGSLDNGVYLAFLAALAFVALEPVKTALGLLLLVDARVRSEGLDLLAATERLSSRHLKSAAVALFAIAALASPAGRAWAQAESDAASRLENLAARLEIDSDPHVRKGLEAAGRLEGPEALALRRFAEQAEAGLQDGELDAVTLASRLKGALEEARGAAAPRSVRLDARKVARSILARPEFDAPEEERASVGEERESLLARFLR
;
A
#
# COMPACT_ATOMS: atom_id res chain seq x y z
N MET A 1 5.53 3.16 24.54
CA MET A 1 4.22 3.41 23.88
C MET A 1 3.84 2.20 23.04
N ALA A 2 2.60 1.70 23.20
CA ALA A 2 1.93 0.97 22.13
C ALA A 2 1.91 1.87 20.87
N LEU A 3 1.88 1.31 19.68
CA LEU A 3 1.51 2.13 18.51
C LEU A 3 0.06 2.53 18.73
N VAL A 4 -0.13 3.72 19.32
CA VAL A 4 -1.43 4.28 19.64
C VAL A 4 -2.16 4.45 18.30
N ALA A 5 -3.46 4.16 18.28
CA ALA A 5 -4.33 4.22 17.11
C ALA A 5 -4.17 5.46 16.16
N PRO A 6 -3.67 6.64 16.57
CA PRO A 6 -3.39 7.76 15.67
C PRO A 6 -2.24 7.57 14.65
N ASP A 7 -1.37 6.57 14.81
CA ASP A 7 -0.25 6.29 13.88
C ASP A 7 -0.63 5.45 12.66
N LEU A 8 -1.91 5.03 12.58
CA LEU A 8 -2.51 4.28 11.49
C LEU A 8 -3.02 5.25 10.42
N ARG A 9 -2.09 5.85 9.68
CA ARG A 9 -2.37 6.56 8.42
C ARG A 9 -1.80 5.78 7.24
N PRO A 10 -2.37 5.89 6.02
CA PRO A 10 -1.71 5.46 4.79
C PRO A 10 -0.28 5.97 4.75
N ARG A 11 0.70 5.06 4.75
CA ARG A 11 2.11 5.44 4.62
C ARG A 11 2.52 5.47 3.16
N GLY A 12 3.37 6.44 2.82
CA GLY A 12 4.12 6.39 1.56
C GLY A 12 5.08 5.19 1.54
N PRO A 13 5.63 4.81 0.37
CA PRO A 13 6.55 3.66 0.28
C PRO A 13 7.78 3.78 1.20
N VAL A 14 8.34 4.99 1.33
CA VAL A 14 9.50 5.28 2.18
C VAL A 14 9.12 5.25 3.67
N GLU A 15 8.03 5.90 4.04
CA GLU A 15 7.51 5.88 5.43
C GLU A 15 7.18 4.45 5.88
N LEU A 16 6.68 3.61 4.97
CA LEU A 16 6.34 2.22 5.26
C LEU A 16 7.61 1.38 5.50
N TYR A 17 8.68 1.64 4.75
CA TYR A 17 9.98 0.99 4.95
C TYR A 17 10.64 1.42 6.26
N ASP A 18 10.61 2.71 6.57
CA ASP A 18 11.11 3.25 7.84
C ASP A 18 10.35 2.67 9.04
N ALA A 19 9.02 2.63 8.94
CA ALA A 19 8.19 2.01 9.97
C ALA A 19 8.45 0.50 10.14
N ALA A 20 8.78 -0.22 9.06
CA ALA A 20 9.16 -1.62 9.14
C ALA A 20 10.48 -1.81 9.91
N ILE A 21 11.48 -0.94 9.67
CA ILE A 21 12.74 -0.94 10.44
C ILE A 21 12.45 -0.63 11.91
N HIS A 22 11.65 0.40 12.20
CA HIS A 22 11.28 0.74 13.57
C HIS A 22 10.53 -0.39 14.28
N LEU A 23 9.68 -1.14 13.59
CA LEU A 23 8.99 -2.30 14.14
C LEU A 23 9.96 -3.42 14.50
N CYS A 24 11.02 -3.62 13.71
CA CYS A 24 12.08 -4.59 13.98
C CYS A 24 13.01 -4.17 15.13
N LEU A 25 13.27 -2.87 15.29
CA LEU A 25 14.19 -2.34 16.31
C LEU A 25 13.53 -2.14 17.67
N ARG A 26 12.21 -1.89 17.72
CA ARG A 26 11.49 -1.77 18.99
C ARG A 26 11.40 -3.16 19.64
N GLY A 27 12.22 -3.38 20.67
CA GLY A 27 12.39 -4.66 21.41
C GLY A 27 11.17 -5.21 22.16
N ARG A 28 9.95 -4.81 21.79
CA ARG A 28 8.68 -5.29 22.34
C ARG A 28 8.00 -6.34 21.45
N THR A 29 8.58 -6.69 20.31
CA THR A 29 7.98 -7.65 19.38
C THR A 29 8.87 -8.90 19.24
N ALA A 30 8.26 -10.08 19.14
CA ALA A 30 8.97 -11.31 18.81
C ALA A 30 9.23 -11.47 17.30
N LEU A 31 8.74 -10.52 16.48
CA LEU A 31 8.87 -10.53 15.02
C LEU A 31 10.32 -10.72 14.55
N PRO A 32 11.32 -9.89 14.96
CA PRO A 32 12.67 -10.02 14.44
C PRO A 32 13.30 -11.38 14.81
N ALA A 33 13.13 -11.84 16.04
CA ALA A 33 13.68 -13.11 16.49
C ALA A 33 13.10 -14.30 15.72
N LEU A 34 11.77 -14.33 15.51
CA LEU A 34 11.11 -15.39 14.76
C LEU A 34 11.47 -15.36 13.27
N SER A 35 11.51 -14.19 12.65
CA SER A 35 11.92 -14.03 11.24
C SER A 35 13.37 -14.47 11.03
N LEU A 36 14.29 -14.07 11.91
CA LEU A 36 15.70 -14.48 11.84
C LEU A 36 15.85 -16.00 12.01
N ALA A 37 15.19 -16.58 13.02
CA ALA A 37 15.22 -18.02 13.25
C ALA A 37 14.72 -18.81 12.02
N GLY A 38 13.69 -18.31 11.35
CA GLY A 38 13.19 -18.89 10.10
C GLY A 38 14.15 -18.75 8.92
N ALA A 39 14.95 -17.69 8.85
CA ALA A 39 15.85 -17.42 7.73
C ALA A 39 17.15 -18.24 7.76
N VAL A 40 17.65 -18.59 8.96
CA VAL A 40 18.97 -19.23 9.12
C VAL A 40 19.06 -20.55 8.36
N LEU A 41 18.04 -21.41 8.48
CA LEU A 41 18.11 -22.74 7.88
C LEU A 41 18.18 -22.71 6.34
N PRO A 42 17.31 -21.98 5.61
CA PRO A 42 17.48 -21.75 4.18
C PRO A 42 18.82 -21.12 3.80
N ALA A 43 19.33 -20.19 4.61
CA ALA A 43 20.61 -19.53 4.32
C ALA A 43 21.79 -20.50 4.36
N LEU A 44 21.89 -21.31 5.43
CA LEU A 44 22.95 -22.30 5.59
C LEU A 44 22.84 -23.44 4.56
N SER A 45 21.64 -23.98 4.38
CA SER A 45 21.41 -25.06 3.40
C SER A 45 21.54 -24.58 1.95
N GLY A 46 21.17 -23.33 1.65
CA GLY A 46 21.40 -22.69 0.36
C GLY A 46 22.88 -22.50 0.07
N GLN A 47 23.66 -22.07 1.07
CA GLN A 47 25.12 -21.96 0.95
C GLN A 47 25.75 -23.33 0.67
N TRP A 48 25.31 -24.36 1.39
CA TRP A 48 25.77 -25.74 1.15
C TRP A 48 25.40 -26.25 -0.25
N LEU A 49 24.17 -25.98 -0.70
CA LEU A 49 23.69 -26.31 -2.04
C LEU A 49 24.55 -25.66 -3.13
N VAL A 50 24.80 -24.35 -3.03
CA VAL A 50 25.64 -23.62 -3.99
C VAL A 50 27.07 -24.15 -4.00
N TYR A 51 27.65 -24.41 -2.82
CA TYR A 51 28.98 -24.99 -2.71
C TYR A 51 29.07 -26.34 -3.45
N LEU A 52 28.13 -27.26 -3.22
CA LEU A 52 28.13 -28.56 -3.90
C LEU A 52 27.94 -28.42 -5.41
N ALA A 53 27.04 -27.54 -5.85
CA ALA A 53 26.77 -27.29 -7.27
C ALA A 53 28.01 -26.76 -8.00
N LEU A 54 28.69 -25.76 -7.44
CA LEU A 54 29.89 -25.17 -8.04
C LEU A 54 31.08 -26.14 -8.12
N HIS A 55 31.11 -27.16 -7.25
CA HIS A 55 32.16 -28.19 -7.24
C HIS A 55 31.76 -29.47 -7.97
N GLY A 56 30.64 -29.48 -8.71
CA GLY A 56 30.17 -30.65 -9.45
C GLY A 56 29.83 -31.86 -8.57
N LYS A 57 29.54 -31.64 -7.28
CA LYS A 57 29.22 -32.70 -6.32
C LYS A 57 27.72 -33.02 -6.34
N PRO A 58 27.30 -34.26 -6.01
CA PRO A 58 25.89 -34.59 -5.89
C PRO A 58 25.23 -33.70 -4.84
N PHE A 59 24.17 -32.99 -5.24
CA PHE A 59 23.53 -31.95 -4.42
C PHE A 59 22.07 -32.28 -4.04
N GLY A 60 21.58 -33.50 -4.34
CA GLY A 60 20.19 -33.89 -4.11
C GLY A 60 19.76 -33.76 -2.64
N LEU A 61 20.59 -34.21 -1.69
CA LEU A 61 20.32 -34.05 -0.26
C LEU A 61 20.29 -32.57 0.15
N ALA A 62 21.26 -31.77 -0.30
CA ALA A 62 21.31 -30.35 0.01
C ALA A 62 20.08 -29.60 -0.55
N ALA A 63 19.63 -29.96 -1.75
CA ALA A 63 18.41 -29.41 -2.35
C ALA A 63 17.16 -29.78 -1.53
N ALA A 64 17.05 -31.03 -1.06
CA ALA A 64 15.95 -31.46 -0.21
C ALA A 64 15.94 -30.74 1.16
N VAL A 65 17.11 -30.59 1.79
CA VAL A 65 17.25 -29.84 3.05
C VAL A 65 16.92 -28.36 2.85
N PHE A 66 17.36 -27.77 1.74
CA PHE A 66 17.03 -26.39 1.39
C PHE A 66 15.52 -26.19 1.18
N ALA A 67 14.88 -27.10 0.45
CA ALA A 67 13.43 -27.09 0.26
C ALA A 67 12.69 -27.22 1.60
N ALA A 68 13.09 -28.17 2.46
CA ALA A 68 12.52 -28.32 3.79
C ALA A 68 12.73 -27.05 4.65
N GLY A 69 13.91 -26.43 4.55
CA GLY A 69 14.24 -25.16 5.19
C GLY A 69 13.31 -24.03 4.74
N LEU A 70 13.02 -23.89 3.44
CA LEU A 70 12.10 -22.89 2.91
C LEU A 70 10.65 -23.11 3.42
N MET A 71 10.22 -24.37 3.54
CA MET A 71 8.91 -24.70 4.09
C MET A 71 8.84 -24.33 5.57
N LEU A 72 9.86 -24.69 6.35
CA LEU A 72 9.94 -24.35 7.78
C LEU A 72 10.00 -22.83 7.98
N ARG A 73 10.81 -22.12 7.20
CA ARG A 73 10.87 -20.65 7.18
C ARG A 73 9.48 -20.04 7.07
N SER A 74 8.63 -20.59 6.21
CA SER A 74 7.29 -20.06 5.97
C SER A 74 6.38 -20.13 7.22
N VAL A 75 6.60 -21.12 8.09
CA VAL A 75 5.94 -21.22 9.39
C VAL A 75 6.45 -20.13 10.34
N PHE A 76 7.76 -19.92 10.40
CA PHE A 76 8.38 -18.87 11.22
C PHE A 76 8.00 -17.46 10.79
N VAL A 77 7.95 -17.19 9.48
CA VAL A 77 7.47 -15.90 8.94
C VAL A 77 6.00 -15.68 9.26
N GLY A 78 5.17 -16.74 9.20
CA GLY A 78 3.79 -16.69 9.67
C GLY A 78 3.68 -16.37 11.16
N ALA A 79 4.48 -17.02 12.00
CA ALA A 79 4.56 -16.73 13.43
C ALA A 79 5.01 -15.30 13.72
N ALA A 80 6.05 -14.83 13.04
CA ALA A 80 6.57 -13.47 13.14
C ALA A 80 5.51 -12.43 12.75
N SER A 81 4.73 -12.71 11.70
CA SER A 81 3.61 -11.86 11.28
C SER A 81 2.50 -11.78 12.33
N LEU A 82 2.14 -12.91 12.96
CA LEU A 82 1.16 -12.94 14.06
C LEU A 82 1.67 -12.18 15.30
N ALA A 83 2.93 -12.36 15.66
CA ALA A 83 3.54 -11.65 16.78
C ALA A 83 3.62 -10.14 16.54
N GLY A 84 4.01 -9.73 15.33
CA GLY A 84 4.03 -8.33 14.93
C GLY A 84 2.63 -7.71 14.97
N GLN A 85 1.63 -8.40 14.44
CA GLN A 85 0.25 -7.92 14.44
C GLN A 85 -0.27 -7.72 15.88
N ALA A 86 -0.08 -8.72 16.75
CA ALA A 86 -0.53 -8.65 18.12
C ALA A 86 0.13 -7.47 18.87
N ALA A 87 1.40 -7.19 18.57
CA ALA A 87 2.08 -6.01 19.11
C ALA A 87 1.54 -4.67 18.56
N LEU A 88 1.12 -4.63 17.28
CA LEU A 88 0.45 -3.45 16.70
C LEU A 88 -0.94 -3.23 17.30
N GLU A 89 -1.64 -4.31 17.64
CA GLU A 89 -2.95 -4.29 18.31
C GLU A 89 -2.86 -3.99 19.82
N GLY A 90 -1.64 -3.76 20.35
CA GLY A 90 -1.42 -3.45 21.77
C GLY A 90 -1.44 -4.66 22.71
N ALA A 91 -1.60 -5.88 22.18
CA ALA A 91 -1.63 -7.15 22.91
C ALA A 91 -0.45 -8.05 22.52
N PRO A 92 0.81 -7.67 22.80
CA PRO A 92 1.98 -8.41 22.35
C PRO A 92 1.98 -9.84 22.89
N ILE A 93 2.14 -10.81 21.99
CA ILE A 93 2.27 -12.23 22.33
C ILE A 93 3.72 -12.68 22.33
N GLY A 94 4.04 -13.64 23.20
CA GLY A 94 5.37 -14.24 23.26
C GLY A 94 5.71 -15.09 22.02
N PRO A 95 7.01 -15.35 21.76
CA PRO A 95 7.45 -16.12 20.59
C PRO A 95 6.87 -17.54 20.57
N TYR A 96 6.76 -18.19 21.73
CA TYR A 96 6.19 -19.52 21.85
C TYR A 96 4.71 -19.57 21.44
N GLU A 97 3.91 -18.60 21.89
CA GLU A 97 2.49 -18.57 21.56
C GLU A 97 2.27 -18.29 20.07
N ALA A 98 3.03 -17.37 19.50
CA ALA A 98 3.01 -17.07 18.07
C ALA A 98 3.38 -18.31 17.23
N LEU A 99 4.43 -19.02 17.65
CA LEU A 99 4.89 -20.23 16.99
C LEU A 99 3.87 -21.37 17.10
N ARG A 100 3.27 -21.56 18.28
CA ARG A 100 2.18 -22.52 18.51
C ARG A 100 0.98 -22.24 17.60
N LYS A 101 0.57 -20.97 17.46
CA LYS A 101 -0.51 -20.56 16.54
C LYS A 101 -0.13 -20.84 15.08
N ALA A 102 1.11 -20.54 14.67
CA ALA A 102 1.58 -20.81 13.32
C ALA A 102 1.66 -22.31 13.00
N PHE A 103 2.14 -23.15 13.94
CA PHE A 103 2.22 -24.60 13.75
C PHE A 103 0.86 -25.26 13.53
N ARG A 104 -0.21 -24.76 14.15
CA ARG A 104 -1.59 -25.22 13.87
C ARG A 104 -2.00 -25.02 12.41
N ARG A 105 -1.29 -24.13 11.69
CA ARG A 105 -1.49 -23.85 10.27
C ARG A 105 -0.27 -24.20 9.42
N ALA A 106 0.65 -25.01 9.93
CA ALA A 106 1.88 -25.37 9.25
C ALA A 106 1.63 -25.89 7.82
N PRO A 107 0.68 -26.82 7.55
CA PRO A 107 0.45 -27.30 6.18
C PRO A 107 0.11 -26.16 5.21
N SER A 108 -0.76 -25.24 5.64
CA SER A 108 -1.17 -24.09 4.83
C SER A 108 -0.02 -23.12 4.60
N LEU A 109 0.76 -22.81 5.64
CA LEU A 109 1.91 -21.92 5.57
C LEU A 109 3.04 -22.49 4.70
N MET A 110 3.30 -23.80 4.81
CA MET A 110 4.30 -24.51 4.00
C MET A 110 3.87 -24.52 2.53
N SER A 111 2.62 -24.90 2.22
CA SER A 111 2.11 -24.85 0.83
C SER A 111 2.12 -23.44 0.24
N ALA A 112 1.74 -22.43 1.02
CA ALA A 112 1.81 -21.03 0.60
C ALA A 112 3.27 -20.63 0.31
N GLY A 113 4.19 -20.94 1.21
CA GLY A 113 5.63 -20.70 1.03
C GLY A 113 6.21 -21.35 -0.22
N GLY A 114 5.87 -22.62 -0.45
CA GLY A 114 6.25 -23.35 -1.67
C GLY A 114 5.72 -22.69 -2.93
N MET A 115 4.45 -22.29 -2.94
CA MET A 115 3.85 -21.61 -4.08
C MET A 115 4.48 -20.23 -4.31
N LEU A 116 4.78 -19.46 -3.26
CA LEU A 116 5.50 -18.18 -3.36
C LEU A 116 6.91 -18.37 -3.92
N PHE A 117 7.62 -19.41 -3.48
CA PHE A 117 8.94 -19.75 -4.00
C PHE A 117 8.87 -20.12 -5.48
N LEU A 118 7.95 -21.00 -5.88
CA LEU A 118 7.77 -21.40 -7.28
C LEU A 118 7.38 -20.22 -8.18
N ILE A 119 6.46 -19.37 -7.73
CA ILE A 119 6.10 -18.14 -8.45
C ILE A 119 7.32 -17.24 -8.60
N GLY A 120 8.08 -17.01 -7.52
CA GLY A 120 9.29 -16.21 -7.56
C GLY A 120 10.34 -16.77 -8.51
N TRP A 121 10.58 -18.08 -8.44
CA TRP A 121 11.59 -18.78 -9.23
C TRP A 121 11.22 -18.87 -10.71
N LEU A 122 9.94 -19.07 -11.05
CA LEU A 122 9.47 -19.17 -12.43
C LEU A 122 9.28 -17.79 -13.07
N VAL A 123 8.61 -16.87 -12.38
CA VAL A 123 8.20 -15.59 -12.97
C VAL A 123 9.37 -14.63 -13.14
N THR A 124 10.27 -14.55 -12.15
CA THR A 124 11.36 -13.57 -12.17
C THR A 124 12.26 -13.72 -13.40
N PRO A 125 12.77 -14.92 -13.78
CA PRO A 125 13.58 -15.07 -14.98
C PRO A 125 12.75 -14.90 -16.27
N VAL A 126 11.55 -15.49 -16.33
CA VAL A 126 10.71 -15.45 -17.55
C VAL A 126 10.28 -14.03 -17.91
N THR A 127 10.03 -13.20 -16.91
CA THR A 127 9.55 -11.81 -17.14
C THR A 127 10.67 -10.78 -17.10
N LEU A 128 11.93 -11.19 -17.02
CA LEU A 128 13.08 -10.28 -16.84
C LEU A 128 12.80 -9.26 -15.73
N TRP A 129 12.32 -9.74 -14.59
CA TRP A 129 11.93 -8.92 -13.42
C TRP A 129 10.70 -8.01 -13.59
N LEU A 130 10.06 -7.89 -14.77
CA LEU A 130 8.81 -7.12 -14.94
C LEU A 130 7.66 -7.69 -14.11
N GLY A 131 7.64 -9.01 -13.90
CA GLY A 131 6.66 -9.69 -13.06
C GLY A 131 6.73 -9.29 -11.58
N LEU A 132 7.80 -8.63 -11.14
CA LEU A 132 7.89 -8.11 -9.77
C LEU A 132 6.73 -7.16 -9.43
N ALA A 133 6.26 -6.36 -10.39
CA ALA A 133 5.14 -5.45 -10.19
C ALA A 133 3.82 -6.21 -9.98
N LEU A 134 3.56 -7.22 -10.82
CA LEU A 134 2.33 -8.02 -10.79
C LEU A 134 2.15 -8.80 -9.48
N TRP A 135 3.28 -9.24 -8.91
CA TRP A 135 3.31 -10.09 -7.71
C TRP A 135 3.68 -9.33 -6.44
N ALA A 136 3.85 -8.00 -6.51
CA ALA A 136 4.14 -7.18 -5.34
C ALA A 136 3.15 -7.36 -4.17
N PRO A 137 1.82 -7.54 -4.41
CA PRO A 137 0.86 -7.79 -3.33
C PRO A 137 1.14 -9.06 -2.50
N LEU A 138 1.92 -10.01 -3.00
CA LEU A 138 2.22 -11.25 -2.28
C LEU A 138 3.11 -11.07 -1.04
N HIS A 139 3.65 -9.86 -0.78
CA HIS A 139 4.42 -9.60 0.44
C HIS A 139 3.58 -9.86 1.71
N GLY A 140 2.27 -9.62 1.67
CA GLY A 140 1.35 -9.89 2.79
C GLY A 140 0.85 -11.34 2.87
N ALA A 141 1.22 -12.23 1.94
CA ALA A 141 0.60 -13.56 1.83
C ALA A 141 0.78 -14.41 3.10
N HIS A 142 1.99 -14.44 3.68
CA HIS A 142 2.24 -15.21 4.91
C HIS A 142 1.40 -14.73 6.09
N ALA A 143 1.18 -13.42 6.23
CA ALA A 143 0.34 -12.86 7.28
C ALA A 143 -1.14 -13.25 7.09
N LEU A 144 -1.69 -13.15 5.87
CA LEU A 144 -3.07 -13.58 5.60
C LEU A 144 -3.30 -15.07 5.85
N VAL A 145 -2.35 -15.92 5.43
CA VAL A 145 -2.43 -17.37 5.62
C VAL A 145 -2.27 -17.72 7.11
N ALA A 146 -1.37 -17.06 7.83
CA ALA A 146 -1.21 -17.26 9.27
C ALA A 146 -2.48 -16.89 10.04
N ARG A 147 -3.18 -15.82 9.63
CA ARG A 147 -4.50 -15.42 10.15
C ARG A 147 -5.65 -16.29 9.65
N GLY A 148 -5.44 -17.10 8.62
CA GLY A 148 -6.44 -18.00 8.06
C GLY A 148 -7.53 -17.28 7.28
N GLU A 149 -7.23 -16.06 6.86
CA GLU A 149 -8.09 -15.25 6.01
C GLU A 149 -7.92 -15.62 4.52
N ALA A 150 -6.86 -16.38 4.21
CA ALA A 150 -6.62 -16.93 2.89
C ALA A 150 -5.98 -18.32 2.99
N GLY A 151 -6.23 -19.16 1.98
CA GLY A 151 -5.53 -20.42 1.77
C GLY A 151 -4.39 -20.27 0.75
N PRO A 152 -3.58 -21.33 0.54
CA PRO A 152 -2.40 -21.27 -0.33
C PRO A 152 -2.73 -20.85 -1.77
N PHE A 153 -3.84 -21.35 -2.31
CA PHE A 153 -4.26 -21.05 -3.69
C PHE A 153 -5.07 -19.75 -3.82
N SER A 154 -5.64 -19.26 -2.72
CA SER A 154 -6.43 -18.02 -2.71
C SER A 154 -5.65 -16.79 -2.27
N MET A 155 -4.45 -16.95 -1.70
CA MET A 155 -3.63 -15.86 -1.17
C MET A 155 -3.34 -14.75 -2.20
N GLY A 156 -3.12 -15.10 -3.47
CA GLY A 156 -2.88 -14.10 -4.52
C GLY A 156 -4.10 -13.23 -4.81
N ARG A 157 -5.30 -13.82 -4.81
CA ARG A 157 -6.56 -13.09 -4.97
C ARG A 157 -6.84 -12.25 -3.72
N ALA A 158 -6.67 -12.83 -2.53
CA ALA A 158 -6.88 -12.15 -1.26
C ALA A 158 -5.94 -10.95 -1.07
N CYS A 159 -4.65 -11.12 -1.38
CA CYS A 159 -3.67 -10.03 -1.36
C CYS A 159 -4.07 -8.92 -2.34
N ARG A 160 -4.43 -9.24 -3.58
CA ARG A 160 -4.85 -8.24 -4.58
C ARG A 160 -6.13 -7.51 -4.19
N ALA A 161 -7.11 -8.22 -3.63
CA ALA A 161 -8.37 -7.63 -3.18
C ALA A 161 -8.16 -6.65 -2.01
N ARG A 162 -7.25 -6.97 -1.08
CA ARG A 162 -6.96 -6.13 0.09
C ARG A 162 -5.98 -5.00 -0.21
N LEU A 163 -4.93 -5.28 -1.00
CA LEU A 163 -3.84 -4.35 -1.29
C LEU A 163 -4.04 -3.54 -2.59
N GLY A 164 -5.23 -3.59 -3.21
CA GLY A 164 -5.68 -2.72 -4.31
C GLY A 164 -4.59 -2.10 -5.22
N ARG A 165 -4.64 -0.76 -5.38
CA ARG A 165 -3.67 0.09 -6.10
C ARG A 165 -2.58 0.65 -5.16
N GLU A 166 -2.20 -0.11 -4.13
CA GLU A 166 -1.20 0.32 -3.14
C GLU A 166 0.21 0.47 -3.75
N PRO A 167 1.13 1.22 -3.12
CA PRO A 167 2.51 1.39 -3.58
C PRO A 167 3.37 0.11 -3.41
N ASN A 168 2.78 -1.07 -3.52
CA ASN A 168 3.43 -2.37 -3.36
C ASN A 168 4.65 -2.51 -4.27
N PHE A 169 4.57 -1.98 -5.50
CA PHE A 169 5.68 -2.00 -6.44
C PHE A 169 6.88 -1.18 -5.93
N LEU A 170 6.64 0.06 -5.50
CA LEU A 170 7.70 0.94 -5.00
C LEU A 170 8.34 0.38 -3.71
N VAL A 171 7.54 -0.20 -2.80
CA VAL A 171 8.06 -0.89 -1.61
C VAL A 171 8.97 -2.06 -2.01
N ARG A 172 8.59 -2.82 -3.04
CA ARG A 172 9.40 -3.93 -3.56
C ARG A 172 10.70 -3.44 -4.22
N VAL A 173 10.64 -2.36 -4.99
CA VAL A 173 11.83 -1.72 -5.58
C VAL A 173 12.77 -1.22 -4.48
N LEU A 174 12.23 -0.58 -3.45
CA LEU A 174 13.01 -0.09 -2.32
C LEU A 174 13.66 -1.24 -1.55
N HIS A 175 12.95 -2.36 -1.37
CA HIS A 175 13.52 -3.55 -0.74
C HIS A 175 14.64 -4.20 -1.59
N LEU A 176 14.51 -4.22 -2.91
CA LEU A 176 15.58 -4.66 -3.80
C LEU A 176 16.81 -3.74 -3.72
N PHE A 177 16.58 -2.43 -3.70
CA PHE A 177 17.65 -1.46 -3.49
C PHE A 177 18.34 -1.67 -2.14
N ALA A 178 17.57 -1.93 -1.07
CA ALA A 178 18.12 -2.24 0.25
C ALA A 178 18.97 -3.51 0.24
N ILE A 179 18.59 -4.55 -0.51
CA ILE A 179 19.44 -5.76 -0.70
C ILE A 179 20.79 -5.37 -1.30
N VAL A 180 20.81 -4.56 -2.35
CA VAL A 180 22.05 -4.11 -2.99
C VAL A 180 22.91 -3.31 -2.02
N VAL A 181 22.31 -2.35 -1.31
CA VAL A 181 23.01 -1.54 -0.30
C VAL A 181 23.60 -2.42 0.82
N VAL A 182 22.84 -3.39 1.33
CA VAL A 182 23.34 -4.33 2.34
C VAL A 182 24.47 -5.19 1.80
N LEU A 183 24.39 -5.69 0.57
CA LEU A 183 25.46 -6.48 -0.05
C LEU A 183 26.76 -5.68 -0.17
N VAL A 184 26.69 -4.44 -0.66
CA VAL A 184 27.85 -3.55 -0.78
C VAL A 184 28.44 -3.25 0.60
N ASN A 185 27.60 -2.93 1.59
CA ASN A 185 28.05 -2.68 2.96
C ASN A 185 28.67 -3.92 3.63
N LEU A 186 28.11 -5.11 3.40
CA LEU A 186 28.69 -6.35 3.92
C LEU A 186 30.04 -6.65 3.29
N HIS A 187 30.17 -6.51 1.97
CA HIS A 187 31.44 -6.73 1.27
C HIS A 187 32.51 -5.72 1.73
N THR A 188 32.18 -4.44 1.71
CA THR A 188 33.09 -3.36 2.14
C THR A 188 33.45 -3.49 3.62
N GLY A 189 32.50 -3.85 4.49
CA GLY A 189 32.74 -4.10 5.91
C GLY A 189 33.68 -5.29 6.15
N ILE A 190 33.51 -6.40 5.42
CA ILE A 190 34.43 -7.55 5.49
C ILE A 190 35.83 -7.15 5.01
N ALA A 191 35.94 -6.45 3.88
CA ALA A 191 37.22 -5.99 3.34
C ALA A 191 37.94 -5.03 4.30
N ALA A 192 37.21 -4.05 4.87
CA ALA A 192 37.74 -3.15 5.88
C ALA A 192 38.17 -3.89 7.15
N GLY A 193 37.38 -4.86 7.61
CA GLY A 193 37.71 -5.70 8.76
C GLY A 193 38.99 -6.50 8.55
N LEU A 194 39.20 -7.09 7.37
CA LEU A 194 40.44 -7.78 7.00
C LEU A 194 41.62 -6.81 6.96
N HIS A 195 41.44 -5.63 6.36
CA HIS A 195 42.48 -4.61 6.30
C HIS A 195 42.91 -4.15 7.71
N LEU A 196 41.96 -3.91 8.61
CA LEU A 196 42.23 -3.57 10.01
C LEU A 196 42.89 -4.74 10.75
N GLY A 197 42.43 -5.98 10.52
CA GLY A 197 43.03 -7.20 11.06
C GLY A 197 44.53 -7.32 10.72
N ARG A 198 44.85 -7.10 9.45
CA ARG A 198 46.24 -7.13 8.96
C ARG A 198 47.08 -5.98 9.51
N THR A 199 46.55 -4.76 9.51
CA THR A 199 47.31 -3.55 9.90
C THR A 199 47.50 -3.41 11.40
N LEU A 200 46.47 -3.72 12.21
CA LEU A 200 46.51 -3.53 13.66
C LEU A 200 47.07 -4.76 14.41
N PHE A 201 46.80 -5.97 13.89
CA PHE A 201 47.13 -7.21 14.60
C PHE A 201 48.13 -8.10 13.86
N GLY A 202 48.58 -7.70 12.65
CA GLY A 202 49.53 -8.49 11.86
C GLY A 202 48.98 -9.85 11.41
N LEU A 203 47.65 -9.99 11.31
CA LEU A 203 47.02 -11.24 10.89
C LEU A 203 47.38 -11.56 9.43
N ASP A 204 47.68 -12.83 9.15
CA ASP A 204 47.75 -13.32 7.77
C ASP A 204 46.34 -13.47 7.20
N THR A 205 45.93 -12.46 6.44
CA THR A 205 44.61 -12.37 5.81
C THR A 205 44.59 -12.91 4.38
N ALA A 206 45.71 -13.42 3.84
CA ALA A 206 45.81 -13.76 2.42
C ALA A 206 44.76 -14.79 1.96
N PHE A 207 44.51 -15.81 2.78
CA PHE A 207 43.45 -16.79 2.50
C PHE A 207 42.05 -16.14 2.49
N LEU A 208 41.75 -15.31 3.48
CA LEU A 208 40.43 -14.67 3.62
C LEU A 208 40.20 -13.60 2.55
N GLU A 209 41.23 -12.87 2.14
CA GLU A 209 41.19 -11.93 1.02
C GLU A 209 40.93 -12.65 -0.31
N ARG A 210 41.59 -13.79 -0.54
CA ARG A 210 41.33 -14.61 -1.73
C ARG A 210 39.92 -15.21 -1.70
N PHE A 211 39.48 -15.70 -0.55
CA PHE A 211 38.11 -16.20 -0.38
C PHE A 211 37.08 -15.08 -0.58
N GLY A 212 37.34 -13.89 -0.04
CA GLY A 212 36.47 -12.71 -0.11
C GLY A 212 36.47 -11.96 -1.45
N SER A 213 37.08 -12.50 -2.49
CA SER A 213 37.03 -11.92 -3.83
C SER A 213 35.62 -12.05 -4.44
N LEU A 214 35.21 -11.05 -5.21
CA LEU A 214 33.95 -11.07 -5.97
C LEU A 214 33.92 -12.13 -7.08
N ASP A 215 35.09 -12.64 -7.48
CA ASP A 215 35.18 -13.75 -8.45
C ASP A 215 34.83 -15.11 -7.82
N ASN A 216 34.77 -15.19 -6.49
CA ASN A 216 34.43 -16.41 -5.79
C ASN A 216 32.91 -16.54 -5.63
N GLY A 217 32.30 -17.41 -6.45
CA GLY A 217 30.85 -17.67 -6.41
C GLY A 217 30.34 -18.15 -5.04
N VAL A 218 31.16 -18.86 -4.26
CA VAL A 218 30.80 -19.29 -2.89
C VAL A 218 30.73 -18.10 -1.94
N TYR A 219 31.61 -17.12 -2.11
CA TYR A 219 31.61 -15.89 -1.32
C TYR A 219 30.43 -14.98 -1.69
N LEU A 220 30.10 -14.84 -2.97
CA LEU A 220 28.89 -14.12 -3.40
C LEU A 220 27.62 -14.76 -2.81
N ALA A 221 27.54 -16.09 -2.82
CA ALA A 221 26.43 -16.81 -2.19
C ALA A 221 26.37 -16.58 -0.68
N PHE A 222 27.53 -16.52 -0.01
CA PHE A 222 27.63 -16.20 1.42
C PHE A 222 27.11 -14.79 1.72
N LEU A 223 27.52 -13.78 0.94
CA LEU A 223 27.02 -12.41 1.07
C LEU A 223 25.50 -12.35 0.84
N ALA A 224 24.99 -13.04 -0.18
CA ALA A 224 23.56 -13.12 -0.48
C ALA A 224 22.77 -13.78 0.66
N ALA A 225 23.29 -14.86 1.24
CA ALA A 225 22.70 -15.54 2.38
C ALA A 225 22.66 -14.63 3.62
N LEU A 226 23.74 -13.89 3.88
CA LEU A 226 23.82 -12.96 5.01
C LEU A 226 22.87 -11.77 4.84
N ALA A 227 22.81 -11.18 3.64
CA ALA A 227 21.86 -10.12 3.30
C ALA A 227 20.40 -10.60 3.43
N PHE A 228 20.11 -11.82 2.96
CA PHE A 228 18.80 -12.45 3.10
C PHE A 228 18.38 -12.59 4.56
N VAL A 229 19.26 -13.12 5.43
CA VAL A 229 18.98 -13.26 6.86
C VAL A 229 18.78 -11.88 7.50
N ALA A 230 19.67 -10.92 7.23
CA ALA A 230 19.61 -9.58 7.82
C ALA A 230 18.33 -8.81 7.46
N LEU A 231 17.83 -8.97 6.24
CA LEU A 231 16.65 -8.26 5.74
C LEU A 231 15.34 -9.02 5.94
N GLU A 232 15.37 -10.28 6.38
CA GLU A 232 14.15 -11.08 6.59
C GLU A 232 13.16 -10.43 7.58
N PRO A 233 13.59 -9.87 8.74
CA PRO A 233 12.69 -9.16 9.65
C PRO A 233 11.99 -7.99 8.98
N VAL A 234 12.75 -7.16 8.25
CA VAL A 234 12.23 -5.98 7.56
C VAL A 234 11.21 -6.40 6.50
N LYS A 235 11.53 -7.42 5.70
CA LYS A 235 10.61 -7.98 4.70
C LYS A 235 9.30 -8.48 5.33
N THR A 236 9.40 -9.14 6.48
CA THR A 236 8.23 -9.66 7.21
C THR A 236 7.37 -8.51 7.75
N ALA A 237 8.00 -7.50 8.35
CA ALA A 237 7.34 -6.30 8.85
C ALA A 237 6.67 -5.49 7.72
N LEU A 238 7.31 -5.34 6.56
CA LEU A 238 6.72 -4.71 5.36
C LEU A 238 5.42 -5.42 4.94
N GLY A 239 5.45 -6.76 4.85
CA GLY A 239 4.27 -7.55 4.48
C GLY A 239 3.11 -7.40 5.45
N LEU A 240 3.41 -7.32 6.75
CA LEU A 240 2.42 -7.06 7.80
C LEU A 240 1.86 -5.63 7.71
N LEU A 241 2.72 -4.61 7.63
CA LEU A 241 2.32 -3.21 7.62
C LEU A 241 1.49 -2.86 6.38
N LEU A 242 1.81 -3.43 5.22
CA LEU A 242 0.99 -3.28 4.01
C LEU A 242 -0.46 -3.74 4.24
N LEU A 243 -0.66 -4.84 4.96
CA LEU A 243 -2.01 -5.33 5.27
C LEU A 243 -2.72 -4.50 6.32
N VAL A 244 -1.98 -3.99 7.31
CA VAL A 244 -2.53 -3.10 8.34
C VAL A 244 -2.98 -1.79 7.72
N ASP A 245 -2.14 -1.15 6.89
CA ASP A 245 -2.47 0.08 6.17
C ASP A 245 -3.68 -0.13 5.24
N ALA A 246 -3.73 -1.26 4.53
CA ALA A 246 -4.88 -1.60 3.70
C ALA A 246 -6.18 -1.77 4.53
N ARG A 247 -6.10 -2.39 5.71
CA ARG A 247 -7.23 -2.55 6.62
C ARG A 247 -7.74 -1.20 7.10
N VAL A 248 -6.85 -0.34 7.56
CA VAL A 248 -7.14 1.04 8.02
C VAL A 248 -7.86 1.84 6.94
N ARG A 249 -7.45 1.71 5.68
CA ARG A 249 -8.13 2.34 4.54
C ARG A 249 -9.51 1.73 4.28
N SER A 250 -9.62 0.40 4.31
CA SER A 250 -10.91 -0.28 4.08
C SER A 250 -11.94 0.01 5.17
N GLU A 251 -11.49 0.26 6.40
CA GLU A 251 -12.34 0.61 7.54
C GLU A 251 -12.65 2.13 7.60
N GLY A 252 -12.15 2.93 6.64
CA GLY A 252 -12.43 4.36 6.57
C GLY A 252 -11.74 5.21 7.64
N LEU A 253 -10.86 4.61 8.46
CA LEU A 253 -10.07 5.31 9.48
C LEU A 253 -9.16 6.38 8.86
N ASP A 254 -8.76 6.18 7.60
CA ASP A 254 -8.03 7.19 6.83
C ASP A 254 -8.87 8.46 6.57
N LEU A 255 -10.18 8.31 6.31
CA LEU A 255 -11.06 9.47 6.14
C LEU A 255 -11.25 10.21 7.48
N LEU A 256 -11.30 9.48 8.60
CA LEU A 256 -11.32 10.08 9.94
C LEU A 256 -10.01 10.83 10.24
N ALA A 257 -8.86 10.21 9.99
CA ALA A 257 -7.55 10.86 10.16
C ALA A 257 -7.37 12.06 9.20
N ALA A 258 -7.87 11.98 7.96
CA ALA A 258 -7.85 13.07 7.01
C ALA A 258 -8.76 14.22 7.45
N THR A 259 -9.95 13.93 7.96
CA THR A 259 -10.88 14.95 8.49
C THR A 259 -10.36 15.60 9.78
N GLU A 260 -9.64 14.87 10.63
CA GLU A 260 -8.96 15.42 11.81
C GLU A 260 -7.75 16.31 11.42
N ARG A 261 -7.04 15.96 10.34
CA ARG A 261 -5.97 16.84 9.80
C ARG A 261 -6.53 18.10 9.14
N LEU A 262 -7.69 17.98 8.50
CA LEU A 262 -8.44 19.10 7.95
C LEU A 262 -9.06 19.97 9.05
N SER A 263 -9.44 19.41 10.20
CA SER A 263 -9.96 20.18 11.32
C SER A 263 -8.85 20.88 12.13
N SER A 264 -7.66 20.28 12.21
CA SER A 264 -6.50 20.82 12.95
C SER A 264 -5.66 21.84 12.16
N ARG A 265 -5.78 21.89 10.83
CA ARG A 265 -5.17 22.95 10.02
C ARG A 265 -6.23 23.98 9.69
N HIS A 266 -6.12 25.17 10.28
CA HIS A 266 -7.01 26.30 10.00
C HIS A 266 -7.20 26.50 8.49
N LEU A 267 -8.38 26.07 8.05
CA LEU A 267 -8.93 26.13 6.71
C LEU A 267 -9.12 27.59 6.31
N LYS A 268 -8.60 28.00 5.14
CA LYS A 268 -9.26 28.95 4.21
C LYS A 268 -8.49 29.17 2.91
N SER A 269 -7.16 29.07 2.88
CA SER A 269 -6.36 29.42 1.69
C SER A 269 -5.78 28.23 0.91
N ALA A 270 -5.34 27.17 1.59
CA ALA A 270 -4.59 26.09 0.94
C ALA A 270 -5.46 25.10 0.15
N ALA A 271 -6.71 24.87 0.55
CA ALA A 271 -7.61 23.93 -0.12
C ALA A 271 -8.07 24.45 -1.49
N VAL A 272 -8.29 25.77 -1.61
CA VAL A 272 -8.64 26.43 -2.88
C VAL A 272 -7.44 26.43 -3.83
N ALA A 273 -6.23 26.67 -3.31
CA ALA A 273 -5.01 26.64 -4.11
C ALA A 273 -4.68 25.23 -4.62
N LEU A 274 -4.83 24.18 -3.80
CA LEU A 274 -4.58 22.81 -4.25
C LEU A 274 -5.63 22.30 -5.24
N PHE A 275 -6.91 22.67 -5.06
CA PHE A 275 -7.95 22.34 -6.05
C PHE A 275 -7.72 23.07 -7.37
N ALA A 276 -7.31 24.35 -7.33
CA ALA A 276 -6.98 25.13 -8.53
C ALA A 276 -5.77 24.55 -9.28
N ILE A 277 -4.72 24.13 -8.57
CA ILE A 277 -3.52 23.54 -9.16
C ILE A 277 -3.78 22.12 -9.71
N ALA A 278 -4.59 21.31 -9.00
CA ALA A 278 -4.99 19.98 -9.48
C ALA A 278 -5.93 20.05 -10.70
N ALA A 279 -6.78 21.07 -10.79
CA ALA A 279 -7.63 21.31 -11.95
C ALA A 279 -6.84 21.82 -13.17
N LEU A 280 -5.78 22.62 -12.97
CA LEU A 280 -4.97 23.17 -14.07
C LEU A 280 -3.92 22.18 -14.62
N ALA A 281 -3.44 21.23 -13.82
CA ALA A 281 -2.37 20.31 -14.21
C ALA A 281 -2.81 19.05 -14.98
N SER A 282 -4.10 18.70 -14.97
CA SER A 282 -4.64 17.54 -15.70
C SER A 282 -5.31 17.96 -17.02
N PRO A 283 -5.07 17.27 -18.16
CA PRO A 283 -5.84 17.51 -19.38
C PRO A 283 -7.33 17.27 -19.19
N ALA A 284 -7.71 16.37 -18.26
CA ALA A 284 -9.09 16.17 -17.85
C ALA A 284 -9.60 17.33 -16.96
N GLY A 285 -8.74 17.97 -16.17
CA GLY A 285 -9.10 19.11 -15.32
C GLY A 285 -9.32 20.41 -16.11
N ARG A 286 -8.50 20.65 -17.14
CA ARG A 286 -8.75 21.73 -18.12
C ARG A 286 -10.02 21.51 -18.92
N ALA A 287 -10.30 20.25 -19.32
CA ALA A 287 -11.58 19.89 -19.92
C ALA A 287 -12.76 20.02 -18.93
N TRP A 288 -12.54 19.81 -17.64
CA TRP A 288 -13.56 19.88 -16.58
C TRP A 288 -13.99 21.32 -16.27
N ALA A 289 -13.03 22.25 -16.12
CA ALA A 289 -13.32 23.68 -15.92
C ALA A 289 -13.98 24.31 -17.17
N GLN A 290 -13.60 23.85 -18.36
CA GLN A 290 -14.21 24.29 -19.62
C GLN A 290 -15.56 23.59 -19.89
N ALA A 291 -15.79 22.38 -19.34
CA ALA A 291 -17.07 21.66 -19.41
C ALA A 291 -18.16 22.30 -18.55
N GLU A 292 -17.79 22.76 -17.35
CA GLU A 292 -18.71 23.37 -16.39
C GLU A 292 -19.24 24.72 -16.90
N SER A 293 -18.41 25.45 -17.66
CA SER A 293 -18.79 26.72 -18.30
C SER A 293 -19.63 26.58 -19.59
N ASP A 294 -19.64 25.42 -20.25
CA ASP A 294 -20.21 25.25 -21.62
C ASP A 294 -21.54 24.48 -21.65
N ALA A 295 -21.90 23.77 -20.58
CA ALA A 295 -23.10 22.91 -20.53
C ALA A 295 -24.42 23.70 -20.58
N ALA A 296 -24.52 24.79 -19.81
CA ALA A 296 -25.73 25.62 -19.76
C ALA A 296 -25.97 26.33 -21.11
N SER A 297 -24.92 26.91 -21.69
CA SER A 297 -24.96 27.58 -23.00
C SER A 297 -25.40 26.64 -24.13
N ARG A 298 -24.97 25.37 -24.09
CA ARG A 298 -25.40 24.35 -25.07
C ARG A 298 -26.87 23.97 -24.93
N LEU A 299 -27.35 23.82 -23.70
CA LEU A 299 -28.77 23.54 -23.45
C LEU A 299 -29.67 24.71 -23.84
N GLU A 300 -29.21 25.96 -23.64
CA GLU A 300 -29.89 27.16 -24.13
C GLU A 300 -29.98 27.18 -25.66
N ASN A 301 -28.87 26.88 -26.35
CA ASN A 301 -28.85 26.77 -27.82
C ASN A 301 -29.76 25.65 -28.35
N LEU A 302 -29.81 24.50 -27.66
CA LEU A 302 -30.74 23.41 -28.01
C LEU A 302 -32.20 23.80 -27.78
N ALA A 303 -32.51 24.49 -26.68
CA ALA A 303 -33.86 24.96 -26.40
C ALA A 303 -34.33 25.99 -27.45
N ALA A 304 -33.44 26.89 -27.89
CA ALA A 304 -33.71 27.84 -28.96
C ALA A 304 -33.93 27.15 -30.31
N ARG A 305 -33.12 26.14 -30.65
CA ARG A 305 -33.29 25.36 -31.90
C ARG A 305 -34.58 24.54 -31.95
N LEU A 306 -35.12 24.19 -30.79
CA LEU A 306 -36.37 23.46 -30.65
C LEU A 306 -37.58 24.39 -30.44
N GLU A 307 -37.39 25.71 -30.45
CA GLU A 307 -38.43 26.74 -30.22
C GLU A 307 -39.19 26.58 -28.89
N ILE A 308 -38.52 26.04 -27.86
CA ILE A 308 -39.11 25.83 -26.52
C ILE A 308 -38.52 26.75 -25.44
N ASP A 309 -37.64 27.66 -25.82
CA ASP A 309 -36.99 28.66 -24.95
C ASP A 309 -38.00 29.62 -24.27
N SER A 310 -39.14 29.82 -24.91
CA SER A 310 -40.25 30.64 -24.42
C SER A 310 -41.09 29.97 -23.31
N ASP A 311 -40.91 28.67 -23.06
CA ASP A 311 -41.62 27.94 -21.99
C ASP A 311 -41.07 28.32 -20.60
N PRO A 312 -41.91 28.85 -19.68
CA PRO A 312 -41.49 29.22 -18.33
C PRO A 312 -40.86 28.08 -17.50
N HIS A 313 -41.24 26.83 -17.78
CA HIS A 313 -40.68 25.66 -17.10
C HIS A 313 -39.26 25.34 -17.60
N VAL A 314 -39.05 25.45 -18.92
CA VAL A 314 -37.75 25.27 -19.56
C VAL A 314 -36.77 26.34 -19.09
N ARG A 315 -37.20 27.61 -19.06
CA ARG A 315 -36.36 28.73 -18.59
C ARG A 315 -35.90 28.56 -17.14
N LYS A 316 -36.78 28.15 -16.23
CA LYS A 316 -36.41 27.86 -14.83
C LYS A 316 -35.49 26.65 -14.70
N GLY A 317 -35.65 25.66 -15.58
CA GLY A 317 -34.77 24.50 -15.65
C GLY A 317 -33.38 24.85 -16.17
N LEU A 318 -33.27 25.74 -17.17
CA LEU A 318 -32.00 26.25 -17.69
C LEU A 318 -31.27 27.09 -16.64
N GLU A 319 -31.98 27.96 -15.92
CA GLU A 319 -31.42 28.70 -14.77
C GLU A 319 -30.95 27.78 -13.64
N ALA A 320 -31.65 26.66 -13.41
CA ALA A 320 -31.23 25.65 -12.44
C ALA A 320 -30.00 24.87 -12.93
N ALA A 321 -29.95 24.51 -14.21
CA ALA A 321 -28.82 23.85 -14.84
C ALA A 321 -27.54 24.70 -14.77
N GLY A 322 -27.66 26.02 -14.95
CA GLY A 322 -26.55 26.97 -14.80
C GLY A 322 -26.01 27.12 -13.37
N ARG A 323 -26.70 26.55 -12.36
CA ARG A 323 -26.26 26.55 -10.95
C ARG A 323 -25.73 25.19 -10.50
N LEU A 324 -25.76 24.17 -11.35
CA LEU A 324 -25.24 22.85 -11.01
C LEU A 324 -23.72 22.83 -11.15
N GLU A 325 -23.05 22.18 -10.21
CA GLU A 325 -21.60 22.01 -10.19
C GLU A 325 -21.22 20.52 -10.13
N GLY A 326 -20.06 20.17 -10.67
CA GLY A 326 -19.50 18.81 -10.56
C GLY A 326 -20.21 17.71 -11.39
N PRO A 327 -20.56 16.55 -10.82
CA PRO A 327 -21.01 15.37 -11.59
C PRO A 327 -22.37 15.55 -12.26
N GLU A 328 -23.25 16.38 -11.69
CA GLU A 328 -24.60 16.64 -12.21
C GLU A 328 -24.53 17.54 -13.47
N ALA A 329 -23.66 18.55 -13.49
CA ALA A 329 -23.38 19.38 -14.67
C ALA A 329 -22.76 18.56 -15.84
N LEU A 330 -21.90 17.60 -15.52
CA LEU A 330 -21.31 16.69 -16.52
C LEU A 330 -22.34 15.76 -17.18
N ALA A 331 -23.32 15.28 -16.42
CA ALA A 331 -24.39 14.44 -16.96
C ALA A 331 -25.25 15.22 -17.97
N LEU A 332 -25.60 16.47 -17.63
CA LEU A 332 -26.33 17.37 -18.51
C LEU A 332 -25.57 17.73 -19.79
N ARG A 333 -24.25 17.91 -19.70
CA ARG A 333 -23.41 18.13 -20.89
C ARG A 333 -23.44 16.93 -21.84
N ARG A 334 -23.27 15.70 -21.32
CA ARG A 334 -23.32 14.49 -22.16
C ARG A 334 -24.67 14.32 -22.83
N PHE A 335 -25.74 14.66 -22.12
CA PHE A 335 -27.08 14.70 -22.68
C PHE A 335 -27.18 15.71 -23.83
N ALA A 336 -26.68 16.93 -23.65
CA ALA A 336 -26.65 17.96 -24.70
C ALA A 336 -25.85 17.50 -25.94
N GLU A 337 -24.68 16.89 -25.74
CA GLU A 337 -23.85 16.35 -26.84
C GLU A 337 -24.57 15.23 -27.61
N GLN A 338 -25.25 14.32 -26.90
CA GLN A 338 -26.04 13.26 -27.53
C GLN A 338 -27.28 13.80 -28.26
N ALA A 339 -27.92 14.82 -27.71
CA ALA A 339 -29.05 15.51 -28.32
C ALA A 339 -28.65 16.26 -29.60
N GLU A 340 -27.50 16.95 -29.58
CA GLU A 340 -26.94 17.66 -30.74
C GLU A 340 -26.60 16.68 -31.88
N ALA A 341 -25.96 15.56 -31.57
CA ALA A 341 -25.62 14.52 -32.55
C ALA A 341 -26.88 13.88 -33.15
N GLY A 342 -27.86 13.49 -32.32
CA GLY A 342 -29.10 12.87 -32.78
C GLY A 342 -29.96 13.78 -33.68
N LEU A 343 -29.89 15.10 -33.49
CA LEU A 343 -30.51 16.10 -34.36
C LEU A 343 -29.79 16.24 -35.72
N GLN A 344 -28.47 16.10 -35.74
CA GLN A 344 -27.67 16.20 -36.97
C GLN A 344 -27.82 14.96 -37.85
N ASP A 345 -27.89 13.79 -37.21
CA ASP A 345 -28.00 12.50 -37.91
C ASP A 345 -29.45 12.15 -38.30
N GLY A 346 -30.44 12.96 -37.88
CA GLY A 346 -31.86 12.74 -38.19
C GLY A 346 -32.48 11.55 -37.46
N GLU A 347 -31.79 10.96 -36.50
CA GLU A 347 -32.26 9.81 -35.71
C GLU A 347 -33.36 10.19 -34.70
N LEU A 348 -33.41 11.46 -34.28
CA LEU A 348 -34.34 11.95 -33.26
C LEU A 348 -35.24 13.05 -33.83
N ASP A 349 -36.55 12.80 -33.83
CA ASP A 349 -37.56 13.80 -34.15
C ASP A 349 -37.56 14.93 -33.09
N ALA A 350 -37.75 16.17 -33.55
CA ALA A 350 -37.69 17.39 -32.74
C ALA A 350 -38.70 17.36 -31.57
N VAL A 351 -39.87 16.76 -31.79
CA VAL A 351 -40.91 16.59 -30.76
C VAL A 351 -40.45 15.66 -29.64
N THR A 352 -39.78 14.58 -30.00
CA THR A 352 -39.25 13.60 -29.02
C THR A 352 -38.10 14.19 -28.23
N LEU A 353 -37.24 14.97 -28.88
CA LEU A 353 -36.13 15.63 -28.21
C LEU A 353 -36.58 16.73 -27.25
N ALA A 354 -37.60 17.52 -27.64
CA ALA A 354 -38.18 18.55 -26.78
C ALA A 354 -38.75 17.96 -25.47
N SER A 355 -39.41 16.81 -25.53
CA SER A 355 -39.91 16.14 -24.32
C SER A 355 -38.79 15.62 -23.41
N ARG A 356 -37.72 15.05 -23.99
CA ARG A 356 -36.53 14.60 -23.23
C ARG A 356 -35.79 15.76 -22.57
N LEU A 357 -35.64 16.88 -23.29
CA LEU A 357 -35.01 18.09 -22.75
C LEU A 357 -35.81 18.66 -21.59
N LYS A 358 -37.15 18.72 -21.69
CA LYS A 358 -38.01 19.13 -20.57
C LYS A 358 -37.83 18.23 -19.33
N GLY A 359 -37.78 16.90 -19.52
CA GLY A 359 -37.53 15.96 -18.43
C GLY A 359 -36.17 16.12 -17.76
N ALA A 360 -35.10 16.30 -18.55
CA ALA A 360 -33.75 16.53 -18.03
C ALA A 360 -33.65 17.86 -17.25
N LEU A 361 -34.34 18.90 -17.70
CA LEU A 361 -34.39 20.20 -17.03
C LEU A 361 -35.23 20.17 -15.75
N GLU A 362 -36.27 19.34 -15.67
CA GLU A 362 -37.00 19.09 -14.42
C GLU A 362 -36.16 18.32 -13.40
N GLU A 363 -35.38 17.34 -13.84
CA GLU A 363 -34.44 16.61 -12.98
C GLU A 363 -33.32 17.54 -12.47
N ALA A 364 -32.78 18.38 -13.36
CA ALA A 364 -31.81 19.42 -12.99
C ALA A 364 -32.38 20.39 -11.95
N ARG A 365 -33.66 20.75 -12.05
CA ARG A 365 -34.36 21.59 -11.09
C ARG A 365 -34.55 20.90 -9.73
N GLY A 366 -34.82 19.59 -9.74
CA GLY A 366 -34.87 18.77 -8.52
C GLY A 366 -33.52 18.65 -7.83
N ALA A 367 -32.44 18.53 -8.60
CA ALA A 367 -31.07 18.46 -8.09
C ALA A 367 -30.56 19.82 -7.56
N ALA A 368 -30.95 20.92 -8.21
CA ALA A 368 -30.61 22.29 -7.82
C ALA A 368 -31.47 22.84 -6.66
N ALA A 369 -32.57 22.18 -6.30
CA ALA A 369 -33.36 22.54 -5.13
C ALA A 369 -32.47 22.43 -3.87
N PRO A 370 -32.59 23.35 -2.89
CA PRO A 370 -31.83 23.29 -1.66
C PRO A 370 -32.15 21.97 -0.96
N ARG A 371 -31.23 21.00 -1.06
CA ARG A 371 -31.26 19.72 -0.34
C ARG A 371 -31.25 20.00 1.17
N SER A 372 -32.41 20.26 1.74
CA SER A 372 -32.64 20.04 3.16
C SER A 372 -32.34 18.56 3.42
N VAL A 373 -31.39 18.32 4.32
CA VAL A 373 -30.90 17.00 4.75
C VAL A 373 -29.87 16.36 3.79
N ARG A 374 -28.77 17.06 3.52
CA ARG A 374 -27.47 16.37 3.64
C ARG A 374 -27.38 15.92 5.10
N LEU A 375 -27.48 14.61 5.35
CA LEU A 375 -27.12 14.04 6.65
C LEU A 375 -25.76 14.61 7.02
N ASP A 376 -25.75 15.49 8.02
CA ASP A 376 -24.57 16.18 8.48
C ASP A 376 -23.63 15.09 9.00
N ALA A 377 -22.60 14.74 8.20
CA ALA A 377 -21.67 13.67 8.51
C ALA A 377 -21.04 13.87 9.90
N ARG A 378 -21.01 15.13 10.40
CA ARG A 378 -20.64 15.48 11.77
C ARG A 378 -21.64 15.00 12.82
N LYS A 379 -22.95 15.04 12.57
CA LYS A 379 -23.97 14.47 13.46
C LYS A 379 -23.90 12.94 13.49
N VAL A 380 -23.69 12.30 12.33
CA VAL A 380 -23.53 10.85 12.25
C VAL A 380 -22.24 10.41 12.96
N ALA A 381 -21.11 11.09 12.71
CA ALA A 381 -19.86 10.85 13.42
C ALA A 381 -19.98 11.10 14.93
N ARG A 382 -20.66 12.17 15.37
CA ARG A 382 -20.94 12.41 16.80
C ARG A 382 -21.79 11.30 17.43
N SER A 383 -22.79 10.77 16.71
CA SER A 383 -23.59 9.64 17.22
C SER A 383 -22.82 8.32 17.31
N ILE A 384 -21.77 8.15 16.49
CA ILE A 384 -20.89 6.98 16.53
C ILE A 384 -19.87 7.14 17.66
N LEU A 385 -19.29 8.32 17.83
CA LEU A 385 -18.31 8.65 18.87
C LEU A 385 -18.93 8.78 20.27
N ALA A 386 -20.23 9.06 20.38
CA ALA A 386 -20.96 9.06 21.65
C ALA A 386 -21.36 7.65 22.13
N ARG A 387 -20.96 6.59 21.42
CA ARG A 387 -21.17 5.21 21.89
C ARG A 387 -20.18 4.93 23.04
N PRO A 388 -20.59 4.19 24.08
CA PRO A 388 -19.77 3.89 25.26
C PRO A 388 -18.49 3.10 24.95
N GLU A 389 -18.36 2.59 23.73
CA GLU A 389 -17.17 1.88 23.23
C GLU A 389 -16.00 2.81 22.88
N PHE A 390 -16.21 4.14 22.78
CA PHE A 390 -15.22 5.12 22.31
C PHE A 390 -14.81 6.18 23.33
N ASP A 391 -15.27 6.08 24.59
CA ASP A 391 -14.84 6.99 25.65
C ASP A 391 -13.48 6.53 26.21
N ALA A 392 -12.39 7.17 25.77
CA ALA A 392 -11.06 6.98 26.33
C ALA A 392 -10.83 7.94 27.53
N PRO A 393 -10.20 7.47 28.63
CA PRO A 393 -9.99 8.26 29.84
C PRO A 393 -9.08 9.49 29.62
N GLU A 394 -9.37 10.58 30.35
CA GLU A 394 -8.87 11.95 30.10
C GLU A 394 -7.34 12.15 30.21
N GLU A 395 -6.59 11.20 30.79
CA GLU A 395 -5.15 11.32 31.01
C GLU A 395 -4.31 11.34 29.71
N GLU A 396 -4.84 10.82 28.60
CA GLU A 396 -4.11 10.74 27.32
C GLU A 396 -4.09 12.06 26.52
N ARG A 397 -4.96 13.03 26.86
CA ARG A 397 -5.12 14.27 26.08
C ARG A 397 -4.05 15.34 26.35
N ALA A 398 -3.37 15.28 27.50
CA ALA A 398 -2.43 16.32 27.93
C ALA A 398 -0.99 16.15 27.38
N SER A 399 -0.60 14.96 26.91
CA SER A 399 0.80 14.64 26.55
C SER A 399 1.18 14.91 25.08
N VAL A 400 0.22 15.31 24.23
CA VAL A 400 0.39 15.39 22.76
C VAL A 400 1.11 16.68 22.30
N GLY A 401 1.31 17.64 23.20
CA GLY A 401 1.75 19.00 22.84
C GLY A 401 3.25 19.19 22.54
N GLU A 402 4.16 18.45 23.17
CA GLU A 402 5.56 18.91 23.28
C GLU A 402 6.62 18.20 22.40
N GLU A 403 6.44 16.98 21.90
CA GLU A 403 7.57 16.19 21.34
C GLU A 403 7.63 16.06 19.80
N ARG A 404 7.41 17.15 19.06
CA ARG A 404 7.32 17.15 17.57
C ARG A 404 8.62 17.46 16.80
N GLU A 405 9.80 16.97 17.20
CA GLU A 405 10.99 17.05 16.35
C GLU A 405 11.47 15.69 15.82
N SER A 406 11.53 15.60 14.48
CA SER A 406 12.03 14.46 13.70
C SER A 406 13.54 14.26 13.91
N LEU A 407 13.95 13.02 14.23
CA LEU A 407 15.36 12.63 14.40
C LEU A 407 16.18 12.76 13.11
N LEU A 408 15.57 12.58 11.94
CA LEU A 408 16.21 12.82 10.64
C LEU A 408 16.48 14.31 10.39
N ALA A 409 15.61 15.20 10.89
CA ALA A 409 15.85 16.65 10.85
C ALA A 409 16.97 17.09 11.82
N ARG A 410 17.22 16.31 12.89
CA ARG A 410 18.39 16.49 13.77
C ARG A 410 19.68 15.91 13.19
N PHE A 411 19.61 14.95 12.28
CA PHE A 411 20.78 14.31 11.65
C PHE A 411 21.25 15.04 10.38
N LEU A 412 20.37 15.86 9.79
CA LEU A 412 20.65 16.68 8.60
C LEU A 412 20.97 18.16 8.93
N ARG A 413 21.07 18.49 10.22
CA ARG A 413 21.70 19.72 10.75
C ARG A 413 23.02 19.32 11.38
#